data_AF-A0A532DJG5-F1
#
_entry.id   AF-A0A532DJG5-F1
#
_cell.length_a   1.000
_cell.length_b   1.000
_cell.length_c   1.000
_cell.angle_alpha   90.00
_cell.angle_beta   90.00
_cell.angle_gamma   90.00
#
_symmetry.space_group_name_H-M   'P 1'
#
loop_
_entity.id
_entity.type
_entity.pdbx_description
1 polymer ?
#
loop_
_entity_poly.entity_id
_entity_poly.type
_entity_poly.pdbx_seq_one_letter_code
_entity_poly.pdbx_strand_id
1 'polypeptide(L)'
;MKSRRSKWVSRIGAVGLAVGCLALAGLGSGATPAEASDSPTGKQDASRFVVLQALNNEAAQDNETGLVWETIPARSRTVWKNAAGICAKKTVGGKKGWRLPTVKELATLADHNIYPPPALPTGHPFSNIEFFGYWTATEHEDYSMVAWDVNFDYGIVGNDFKTNTNFVWCVRDDAK
;
A
#
# COMPACT_ATOMS: atom_id res chain seq x y z
N MET A 1 4.67 1.23 -47.94
CA MET A 1 4.87 2.45 -48.75
C MET A 1 4.54 3.66 -47.87
N LYS A 2 5.57 4.47 -47.55
CA LYS A 2 5.62 5.84 -46.99
C LYS A 2 4.48 6.40 -46.09
N SER A 3 4.81 6.55 -44.80
CA SER A 3 4.78 7.76 -43.94
C SER A 3 3.87 8.94 -44.31
N ARG A 4 3.19 9.52 -43.30
CA ARG A 4 3.12 10.97 -43.08
C ARG A 4 2.76 11.34 -41.63
N ARG A 5 3.66 12.09 -40.97
CA ARG A 5 3.43 12.91 -39.77
C ARG A 5 2.93 14.29 -40.20
N SER A 6 2.16 14.98 -39.35
CA SER A 6 2.17 16.46 -39.32
C SER A 6 1.70 17.01 -37.98
N LYS A 7 2.61 17.77 -37.37
CA LYS A 7 2.43 18.65 -36.20
C LYS A 7 1.58 19.86 -36.60
N TRP A 8 0.77 20.38 -35.66
CA TRP A 8 0.28 21.75 -35.73
C TRP A 8 0.79 22.53 -34.53
N VAL A 9 1.58 23.56 -34.83
CA VAL A 9 1.99 24.66 -33.95
C VAL A 9 1.23 25.87 -34.47
N SER A 10 0.67 26.70 -33.60
CA SER A 10 0.33 28.07 -33.98
C SER A 10 0.72 29.06 -32.89
N ARG A 11 1.14 30.23 -33.37
CA ARG A 11 2.05 31.21 -32.77
C ARG A 11 1.28 32.44 -32.30
N ILE A 12 1.77 33.02 -31.19
CA ILE A 12 2.14 34.45 -30.98
C ILE A 12 1.06 35.54 -31.18
N GLY A 13 0.98 36.42 -30.18
CA GLY A 13 1.10 37.87 -30.42
C GLY A 13 0.18 38.78 -29.58
N ALA A 14 0.77 39.61 -28.72
CA ALA A 14 0.59 41.07 -28.76
C ALA A 14 1.44 41.77 -27.67
N VAL A 15 2.27 42.70 -28.13
CA VAL A 15 3.03 43.69 -27.35
C VAL A 15 2.15 44.93 -27.23
N GLY A 16 1.96 45.45 -26.02
CA GLY A 16 1.29 46.73 -25.76
C GLY A 16 2.27 47.73 -25.14
N LEU A 17 2.59 48.79 -25.88
CA LEU A 17 3.29 50.00 -25.42
C LEU A 17 2.25 51.10 -25.24
N ALA A 18 2.19 51.77 -24.08
CA ALA A 18 1.79 53.19 -23.98
C ALA A 18 1.97 53.80 -22.57
N VAL A 19 2.84 54.82 -22.54
CA VAL A 19 2.69 56.16 -21.91
C VAL A 19 2.71 56.31 -20.38
N GLY A 20 3.90 56.67 -19.88
CA GLY A 20 4.22 57.96 -19.22
C GLY A 20 3.31 58.51 -18.11
N CYS A 21 3.74 58.34 -16.85
CA CYS A 21 3.23 59.06 -15.68
C CYS A 21 3.97 60.40 -15.48
N LEU A 22 3.22 61.45 -15.09
CA LEU A 22 3.75 62.73 -14.64
C LEU A 22 3.08 63.16 -13.31
N ALA A 23 3.93 63.18 -12.27
CA ALA A 23 3.90 63.91 -10.99
C ALA A 23 2.69 63.83 -10.04
N LEU A 24 2.98 63.52 -8.75
CA LEU A 24 3.07 64.52 -7.67
C LEU A 24 3.66 63.88 -6.40
N ALA A 25 4.54 64.63 -5.73
CA ALA A 25 5.23 64.22 -4.51
C ALA A 25 4.32 64.28 -3.28
N GLY A 26 4.41 63.28 -2.40
CA GLY A 26 3.81 63.28 -1.08
C GLY A 26 4.66 62.45 -0.12
N LEU A 27 5.14 63.07 0.96
CA LEU A 27 5.85 62.43 2.06
C LEU A 27 4.88 61.55 2.86
N GLY A 28 5.28 60.32 3.20
CA GLY A 28 4.49 59.45 4.06
C GLY A 28 5.28 58.22 4.52
N SER A 29 5.54 58.18 5.82
CA SER A 29 6.27 57.18 6.59
C SER A 29 5.88 55.70 6.37
N GLY A 30 6.92 54.86 6.27
CA GLY A 30 7.07 53.60 7.00
C GLY A 30 6.03 52.49 6.80
N ALA A 31 6.41 51.47 6.02
CA ALA A 31 6.08 50.08 6.31
C ALA A 31 7.06 49.16 5.56
N THR A 32 7.69 48.25 6.29
CA THR A 32 8.58 47.18 5.80
C THR A 32 7.86 46.27 4.81
N PRO A 33 8.52 45.71 3.77
CA PRO A 33 7.99 44.54 3.10
C PRO A 33 8.05 43.38 4.10
N ALA A 34 6.89 42.88 4.52
CA ALA A 34 6.79 41.59 5.16
C ALA A 34 7.27 40.55 4.12
N GLU A 35 8.42 39.93 4.39
CA GLU A 35 8.82 38.72 3.70
C GLU A 35 7.73 37.67 3.91
N ALA A 36 7.02 37.34 2.84
CA ALA A 36 6.21 36.13 2.80
C ALA A 36 7.18 34.95 2.85
N SER A 37 7.39 34.43 4.06
CA SER A 37 8.03 33.14 4.30
C SER A 37 7.15 32.05 3.70
N ASP A 38 7.38 31.72 2.43
CA ASP A 38 6.86 30.50 1.82
C ASP A 38 7.62 29.30 2.40
N SER A 39 7.03 28.66 3.41
CA SER A 39 7.44 27.33 3.86
C SER A 39 6.42 26.32 3.35
N PRO A 40 6.72 25.57 2.27
CA PRO A 40 5.97 24.38 1.97
C PRO A 40 6.52 23.25 2.85
N THR A 41 6.09 23.18 4.12
CA THR A 41 6.20 21.90 4.85
C THR A 41 5.10 20.98 4.35
N GLY A 42 5.24 20.52 3.11
CA GLY A 42 4.56 19.35 2.62
C GLY A 42 5.13 18.14 3.35
N LYS A 43 4.55 17.77 4.49
CA LYS A 43 4.61 16.38 4.93
C LYS A 43 3.86 15.59 3.85
N GLN A 44 4.61 15.04 2.90
CA GLN A 44 4.11 13.95 2.06
C GLN A 44 3.69 12.85 3.02
N ASP A 45 2.39 12.58 3.13
CA ASP A 45 1.90 11.43 3.88
C ASP A 45 2.57 10.20 3.30
N ALA A 46 3.42 9.55 4.09
CA ALA A 46 4.11 8.36 3.63
C ALA A 46 3.05 7.26 3.42
N SER A 47 2.95 6.73 2.20
CA SER A 47 2.07 5.59 1.91
C SER A 47 2.34 4.48 2.92
N ARG A 48 1.28 3.93 3.53
CA ARG A 48 1.38 2.79 4.45
C ARG A 48 2.12 1.63 3.79
N PHE A 49 1.74 1.29 2.57
CA PHE A 49 2.36 0.20 1.81
C PHE A 49 3.30 0.75 0.74
N VAL A 50 4.50 0.17 0.65
CA VAL A 50 5.51 0.48 -0.37
C VAL A 50 5.88 -0.79 -1.12
N VAL A 51 5.57 -0.84 -2.41
CA VAL A 51 5.96 -1.97 -3.28
C VAL A 51 7.48 -1.97 -3.46
N LEU A 52 8.11 -3.12 -3.19
CA LEU A 52 9.55 -3.27 -3.19
C LEU A 52 10.05 -3.70 -4.58
N GLN A 53 10.65 -2.76 -5.31
CA GLN A 53 11.27 -3.03 -6.62
C GLN A 53 12.39 -4.07 -6.54
N ALA A 54 13.14 -4.08 -5.43
CA ALA A 54 14.18 -5.08 -5.17
C ALA A 54 13.65 -6.53 -5.07
N LEU A 55 12.33 -6.69 -4.94
CA LEU A 55 11.62 -7.95 -4.90
C LEU A 55 10.73 -8.13 -6.13
N ASN A 56 11.17 -7.60 -7.28
CA ASN A 56 10.46 -7.66 -8.55
C ASN A 56 9.01 -7.11 -8.50
N ASN A 57 8.71 -6.21 -7.55
CA ASN A 57 7.36 -5.71 -7.27
C ASN A 57 6.35 -6.79 -6.80
N GLU A 58 6.82 -7.95 -6.36
CA GLU A 58 5.97 -9.06 -5.89
C GLU A 58 5.72 -9.01 -4.37
N ALA A 59 6.28 -7.99 -3.69
CA ALA A 59 6.18 -7.82 -2.26
C ALA A 59 6.08 -6.35 -1.89
N ALA A 60 5.42 -6.05 -0.78
CA ALA A 60 5.22 -4.71 -0.27
C ALA A 60 5.60 -4.63 1.21
N GLN A 61 6.33 -3.58 1.57
CA GLN A 61 6.61 -3.23 2.95
C GLN A 61 5.42 -2.47 3.55
N ASP A 62 4.98 -2.89 4.72
CA ASP A 62 4.03 -2.17 5.56
C ASP A 62 4.82 -1.28 6.54
N ASN A 63 4.77 0.04 6.35
CA ASN A 63 5.50 1.01 7.17
C ASN A 63 4.96 1.14 8.59
N GLU A 64 3.72 0.69 8.85
CA GLU A 64 3.16 0.71 10.21
C GLU A 64 3.69 -0.43 11.07
N THR A 65 3.93 -1.60 10.46
CA THR A 65 4.38 -2.81 11.18
C THR A 65 5.83 -3.18 10.95
N GLY A 66 6.45 -2.64 9.90
CA GLY A 66 7.79 -3.03 9.44
C GLY A 66 7.84 -4.37 8.69
N LEU A 67 6.70 -5.05 8.54
CA LEU A 67 6.61 -6.35 7.89
C LEU A 67 6.60 -6.23 6.36
N VAL A 68 7.03 -7.29 5.68
CA VAL A 68 6.95 -7.40 4.23
C VAL A 68 5.97 -8.49 3.86
N TRP A 69 4.99 -8.14 3.05
CA TRP A 69 3.91 -9.01 2.60
C TRP A 69 4.09 -9.38 1.13
N GLU A 70 3.78 -10.61 0.75
CA GLU A 70 3.57 -10.91 -0.68
C GLU A 70 2.37 -10.11 -1.21
N THR A 71 2.47 -9.59 -2.44
CA THR A 71 1.39 -8.80 -3.04
C THR A 71 0.25 -9.66 -3.59
N ILE A 72 0.51 -10.94 -3.82
CA ILE A 72 -0.46 -11.92 -4.29
C ILE A 72 -0.39 -13.15 -3.38
N PRO A 73 -1.41 -13.39 -2.53
CA PRO A 73 -1.47 -14.58 -1.68
C PRO A 73 -1.53 -15.89 -2.47
N ALA A 74 -1.39 -17.03 -1.78
CA ALA A 74 -1.56 -18.33 -2.41
C ALA A 74 -2.98 -18.51 -2.99
N ARG A 75 -3.08 -18.97 -4.24
CA ARG A 75 -4.35 -19.18 -4.96
C ARG A 75 -5.08 -20.48 -4.61
N SER A 76 -4.50 -21.32 -3.79
CA SER A 76 -5.09 -22.62 -3.43
C SER A 76 -5.15 -22.75 -1.93
N ARG A 77 -6.26 -23.30 -1.46
CA ARG A 77 -6.47 -23.56 -0.04
C ARG A 77 -5.69 -24.80 0.40
N THR A 78 -5.34 -24.84 1.68
CA THR A 78 -4.64 -25.97 2.28
C THR A 78 -5.09 -26.18 3.71
N VAL A 79 -4.84 -27.38 4.25
CA VAL A 79 -5.01 -27.66 5.68
C VAL A 79 -3.94 -26.96 6.49
N TRP A 80 -4.29 -26.57 7.72
CA TRP A 80 -3.43 -25.73 8.56
C TRP A 80 -2.01 -26.29 8.75
N LYS A 81 -1.89 -27.61 8.94
CA LYS A 81 -0.61 -28.32 9.07
C LYS A 81 0.38 -28.04 7.94
N ASN A 82 -0.10 -27.74 6.74
CA ASN A 82 0.75 -27.49 5.56
C ASN A 82 1.05 -26.00 5.36
N ALA A 83 0.27 -25.09 5.96
CA ALA A 83 0.30 -23.65 5.66
C ALA A 83 1.67 -23.02 5.91
N ALA A 84 2.29 -23.29 7.07
CA ALA A 84 3.64 -22.82 7.37
C ALA A 84 4.68 -23.35 6.39
N GLY A 85 4.56 -24.62 5.99
CA GLY A 85 5.44 -25.24 5.01
C GLY A 85 5.31 -24.66 3.60
N ILE A 86 4.12 -24.17 3.22
CA ILE A 86 3.91 -23.44 1.97
C ILE A 86 4.73 -22.16 1.99
N CYS A 87 4.57 -21.31 3.02
CA CYS A 87 5.33 -20.07 3.11
C CYS A 87 6.84 -20.32 3.15
N ALA A 88 7.32 -21.25 3.98
CA ALA A 88 8.74 -21.56 4.09
C ALA A 88 9.38 -21.99 2.75
N LYS A 89 8.60 -22.60 1.85
CA LYS A 89 9.06 -23.04 0.53
C LYS A 89 8.92 -21.97 -0.55
N LYS A 90 8.11 -20.92 -0.35
CA LYS A 90 7.91 -19.88 -1.37
C LYS A 90 9.21 -19.14 -1.69
N THR A 91 9.37 -18.81 -2.97
CA THR A 91 10.28 -17.76 -3.43
C THR A 91 9.39 -16.67 -4.03
N VAL A 92 9.39 -15.49 -3.44
CA VAL A 92 8.63 -14.32 -3.94
C VAL A 92 9.64 -13.20 -4.13
N GLY A 93 9.62 -12.57 -5.31
CA GLY A 93 10.57 -11.53 -5.67
C GLY A 93 12.03 -12.00 -5.66
N GLY A 94 12.28 -13.27 -5.97
CA GLY A 94 13.62 -13.87 -5.92
C GLY A 94 14.15 -14.13 -4.50
N LYS A 95 13.35 -13.96 -3.44
CA LYS A 95 13.78 -14.16 -2.05
C LYS A 95 13.03 -15.29 -1.35
N LYS A 96 13.76 -16.01 -0.49
CA LYS A 96 13.25 -16.96 0.51
C LYS A 96 12.99 -16.24 1.84
N GLY A 97 12.67 -17.00 2.90
CA GLY A 97 12.50 -16.49 4.27
C GLY A 97 11.05 -16.16 4.63
N TRP A 98 10.10 -16.50 3.76
CA TRP A 98 8.69 -16.28 4.00
C TRP A 98 8.15 -17.22 5.08
N ARG A 99 7.28 -16.71 5.94
CA ARG A 99 6.61 -17.45 7.00
C ARG A 99 5.10 -17.19 6.98
N LEU A 100 4.37 -18.06 7.67
CA LEU A 100 2.96 -17.82 7.95
C LEU A 100 2.87 -16.73 9.03
N PRO A 101 2.01 -15.71 8.88
CA PRO A 101 1.85 -14.64 9.86
C PRO A 101 1.14 -15.15 11.10
N THR A 102 1.38 -14.52 12.24
CA THR A 102 0.52 -14.69 13.42
C THR A 102 -0.83 -14.00 13.20
N VAL A 103 -1.83 -14.33 14.01
CA VAL A 103 -3.16 -13.68 13.94
C VAL A 103 -3.07 -12.17 14.15
N LYS A 104 -2.19 -11.73 15.07
CA LYS A 104 -2.00 -10.30 15.35
C LYS A 104 -1.43 -9.56 14.15
N GLU A 105 -0.50 -10.18 13.42
CA GLU A 105 0.12 -9.59 12.23
C GLU A 105 -0.85 -9.55 11.05
N LEU A 106 -1.57 -10.63 10.78
CA LEU A 106 -2.49 -10.66 9.64
C LEU A 106 -3.68 -9.72 9.85
N ALA A 107 -4.16 -9.62 11.09
CA ALA A 107 -5.25 -8.71 11.46
C ALA A 107 -4.87 -7.23 11.25
N THR A 108 -3.59 -6.84 11.27
CA THR A 108 -3.22 -5.42 11.03
C THR A 108 -3.51 -4.99 9.61
N LEU A 109 -3.61 -5.91 8.65
CA LEU A 109 -3.96 -5.58 7.27
C LEU A 109 -5.42 -5.15 7.12
N ALA A 110 -6.30 -5.50 8.08
CA ALA A 110 -7.72 -5.21 7.97
C ALA A 110 -8.02 -3.72 8.20
N ASP A 111 -8.89 -3.16 7.36
CA ASP A 111 -9.52 -1.85 7.58
C ASP A 111 -11.04 -2.02 7.55
N HIS A 112 -11.66 -1.98 8.73
CA HIS A 112 -13.09 -2.23 8.91
C HIS A 112 -13.99 -1.09 8.39
N ASN A 113 -13.41 0.03 7.95
CA ASN A 113 -14.17 1.14 7.34
C ASN A 113 -14.30 1.01 5.82
N ILE A 114 -13.66 0.01 5.21
CA ILE A 114 -13.65 -0.18 3.76
C ILE A 114 -14.78 -1.12 3.35
N TYR A 115 -15.71 -0.57 2.57
CA TYR A 115 -16.80 -1.30 1.94
C TYR A 115 -17.12 -0.68 0.57
N PRO A 116 -17.41 -1.49 -0.48
CA PRO A 116 -17.48 -2.95 -0.50
C PRO A 116 -16.10 -3.62 -0.26
N PRO A 117 -16.07 -4.94 0.04
CA PRO A 117 -14.83 -5.68 0.28
C PRO A 117 -13.86 -5.65 -0.92
N PRO A 118 -12.55 -5.91 -0.73
CA PRO A 118 -11.94 -6.41 0.51
C PRO A 118 -11.70 -5.31 1.56
N ALA A 119 -11.85 -5.67 2.84
CA ALA A 119 -11.60 -4.81 4.00
C ALA A 119 -10.09 -4.56 4.21
N LEU A 120 -9.47 -3.85 3.26
CA LEU A 120 -8.05 -3.52 3.23
C LEU A 120 -7.86 -2.00 3.04
N PRO A 121 -6.84 -1.37 3.65
CA PRO A 121 -6.61 0.07 3.55
C PRO A 121 -6.56 0.59 2.11
N THR A 122 -7.16 1.75 1.87
CA THR A 122 -7.16 2.38 0.55
C THR A 122 -5.73 2.53 0.00
N GLY A 123 -5.52 2.16 -1.26
CA GLY A 123 -4.21 2.25 -1.92
C GLY A 123 -3.29 1.06 -1.64
N HIS A 124 -3.78 -0.02 -1.02
CA HIS A 124 -3.00 -1.25 -0.86
C HIS A 124 -2.55 -1.84 -2.21
N PRO A 125 -1.37 -2.51 -2.27
CA PRO A 125 -0.86 -3.12 -3.49
C PRO A 125 -1.31 -4.57 -3.70
N PHE A 126 -2.15 -5.09 -2.80
CA PHE A 126 -2.55 -6.49 -2.80
C PHE A 126 -3.60 -6.83 -3.87
N SER A 127 -3.49 -8.01 -4.47
CA SER A 127 -4.44 -8.50 -5.49
C SER A 127 -4.71 -10.00 -5.35
N ASN A 128 -5.79 -10.49 -5.97
CA ASN A 128 -6.34 -11.84 -5.76
C ASN A 128 -6.63 -12.12 -4.27
N ILE A 129 -7.30 -11.16 -3.63
CA ILE A 129 -7.83 -11.34 -2.28
C ILE A 129 -9.17 -12.03 -2.40
N GLU A 130 -9.26 -13.20 -1.79
CA GLU A 130 -10.41 -14.09 -1.84
C GLU A 130 -11.29 -13.85 -0.62
N PHE A 131 -12.60 -14.00 -0.83
CA PHE A 131 -13.65 -13.85 0.19
C PHE A 131 -13.77 -15.12 1.04
N PHE A 132 -12.69 -15.41 1.77
CA PHE A 132 -12.51 -16.61 2.58
C PHE A 132 -11.44 -16.40 3.67
N GLY A 133 -11.30 -17.38 4.56
CA GLY A 133 -10.27 -17.38 5.60
C GLY A 133 -8.85 -17.52 5.05
N TYR A 134 -7.92 -16.82 5.68
CA TYR A 134 -6.48 -16.96 5.51
C TYR A 134 -5.87 -17.48 6.81
N TRP A 135 -5.22 -18.64 6.75
CA TRP A 135 -4.60 -19.25 7.91
C TRP A 135 -3.54 -18.35 8.55
N THR A 136 -3.50 -18.36 9.87
CA THR A 136 -2.41 -17.79 10.67
C THR A 136 -1.60 -18.91 11.32
N ALA A 137 -0.39 -18.60 11.77
CA ALA A 137 0.45 -19.50 12.57
C ALA A 137 -0.03 -19.65 14.02
N THR A 138 -1.06 -18.91 14.42
CA THR A 138 -1.56 -18.89 15.80
C THR A 138 -2.59 -20.00 15.99
N GLU A 139 -2.30 -20.93 16.90
CA GLU A 139 -3.26 -21.92 17.36
C GLU A 139 -4.31 -21.29 18.28
N HIS A 140 -5.51 -21.87 18.33
CA HIS A 140 -6.51 -21.45 19.30
C HIS A 140 -6.09 -21.89 20.71
N GLU A 141 -6.26 -21.00 21.68
CA GLU A 141 -5.77 -21.16 23.05
C GLU A 141 -6.46 -22.33 23.76
N ASP A 142 -7.78 -22.42 23.64
CA ASP A 142 -8.59 -23.44 24.33
C ASP A 142 -8.83 -24.72 23.51
N TYR A 143 -8.66 -24.67 22.18
CA TYR A 143 -9.08 -25.76 21.28
C TYR A 143 -7.93 -26.19 20.35
N SER A 144 -7.25 -27.28 20.71
CA SER A 144 -6.08 -27.78 19.96
C SER A 144 -6.38 -28.21 18.52
N MET A 145 -7.65 -28.49 18.19
CA MET A 145 -8.09 -28.85 16.84
C MET A 145 -8.39 -27.65 15.94
N VAL A 146 -8.30 -26.43 16.47
CA VAL A 146 -8.68 -25.17 15.79
C VAL A 146 -7.47 -24.25 15.69
N ALA A 147 -7.40 -23.45 14.64
CA ALA A 147 -6.44 -22.37 14.49
C ALA A 147 -7.13 -21.07 14.08
N TRP A 148 -6.51 -19.94 14.40
CA TRP A 148 -7.01 -18.63 14.02
C TRP A 148 -6.81 -18.38 12.52
N ASP A 149 -7.81 -17.76 11.89
CA ASP A 149 -7.76 -17.24 10.54
C ASP A 149 -8.24 -15.78 10.50
N VAL A 150 -7.99 -15.12 9.38
CA VAL A 150 -8.53 -13.77 9.11
C VAL A 150 -9.18 -13.80 7.74
N ASN A 151 -10.40 -13.29 7.63
CA ASN A 151 -11.04 -13.05 6.33
C ASN A 151 -11.09 -11.55 6.04
N PHE A 152 -10.99 -11.20 4.76
CA PHE A 152 -11.04 -9.81 4.30
C PHE A 152 -12.37 -9.45 3.66
N ASP A 153 -13.43 -10.24 3.91
CA ASP A 153 -14.81 -9.84 3.60
C ASP A 153 -15.19 -8.62 4.45
N TYR A 154 -14.90 -8.72 5.74
CA TYR A 154 -15.18 -7.67 6.72
C TYR A 154 -13.99 -7.42 7.66
N GLY A 155 -12.82 -8.03 7.39
CA GLY A 155 -11.63 -7.91 8.23
C GLY A 155 -11.72 -8.71 9.53
N ILE A 156 -12.54 -9.77 9.56
CA ILE A 156 -12.86 -10.49 10.79
C ILE A 156 -11.75 -11.48 11.12
N VAL A 157 -11.29 -11.43 12.38
CA VAL A 157 -10.52 -12.50 13.01
C VAL A 157 -11.48 -13.62 13.40
N GLY A 158 -11.31 -14.78 12.77
CA GLY A 158 -12.11 -15.97 12.97
C GLY A 158 -11.25 -17.15 13.37
N ASN A 159 -11.86 -18.32 13.44
CA ASN A 159 -11.12 -19.55 13.64
C ASN A 159 -11.81 -20.70 12.90
N ASP A 160 -11.03 -21.72 12.57
CA ASP A 160 -11.52 -22.87 11.83
C ASP A 160 -10.76 -24.14 12.21
N PHE A 161 -11.36 -25.31 11.97
CA PHE A 161 -10.74 -26.60 12.26
C PHE A 161 -9.49 -26.77 11.42
N LYS A 162 -8.39 -27.22 12.03
CA LYS A 162 -7.08 -27.44 11.36
C LYS A 162 -7.16 -28.44 10.18
N THR A 163 -8.22 -29.25 10.13
CA THR A 163 -8.53 -30.20 9.04
C THR A 163 -9.25 -29.56 7.85
N ASN A 164 -9.87 -28.40 8.02
CA ASN A 164 -10.46 -27.64 6.93
C ASN A 164 -9.38 -26.94 6.10
N THR A 165 -9.78 -26.40 4.95
CA THR A 165 -8.83 -25.76 4.03
C THR A 165 -9.09 -24.26 3.93
N ASN A 166 -8.07 -23.44 4.22
CA ASN A 166 -8.08 -21.98 4.06
C ASN A 166 -6.90 -21.51 3.19
N PHE A 167 -6.93 -20.26 2.74
CA PHE A 167 -5.83 -19.67 1.97
C PHE A 167 -4.62 -19.36 2.84
N VAL A 168 -3.52 -18.99 2.19
CA VAL A 168 -2.25 -18.68 2.86
C VAL A 168 -1.74 -17.36 2.31
N TRP A 169 -1.47 -16.42 3.22
CA TRP A 169 -0.83 -15.14 2.90
C TRP A 169 0.47 -15.05 3.69
N CYS A 170 1.60 -15.08 2.98
CA CYS A 170 2.90 -15.14 3.60
C CYS A 170 3.47 -13.75 3.91
N VAL A 171 4.20 -13.69 5.03
CA VAL A 171 4.88 -12.49 5.53
C VAL A 171 6.36 -12.77 5.73
N ARG A 172 7.16 -11.71 5.83
CA ARG A 172 8.59 -11.75 6.14
C ARG A 172 8.98 -10.58 7.04
N ASP A 173 9.98 -10.80 7.89
CA ASP A 173 10.45 -9.86 8.91
C ASP A 173 11.38 -8.75 8.39
N ASP A 174 11.87 -8.84 7.14
CA ASP A 174 12.87 -7.91 6.59
C ASP A 174 12.53 -7.34 5.20
N ALA A 175 12.74 -6.03 5.07
CA ALA A 175 12.80 -5.30 3.80
C ALA A 175 14.25 -5.01 3.34
N LYS A 176 15.28 -5.49 4.07
CA LYS A 176 16.68 -5.14 3.82
C LYS A 176 17.29 -5.86 2.60
#